data_AF-A0A5R9A5P3-F1
#
_entry.id   AF-A0A5R9A5P3-F1
#
_cell.length_a   1.000
_cell.length_b   1.000
_cell.length_c   1.000
_cell.angle_alpha   90.00
_cell.angle_beta   90.00
_cell.angle_gamma   90.00
#
_symmetry.space_group_name_H-M   'P 1'
#
loop_
_entity.id
_entity.type
_entity.pdbx_description
1 polymer ?
#
loop_
_entity_poly.entity_id
_entity_poly.type
_entity_poly.pdbx_seq_one_letter_code
_entity_poly.pdbx_strand_id
1 'polypeptide(L)'
;MHNLETPTLKLGLFKPSGSFGQALIAGALQRQHEVTVLLDDLNRLRARPGLRCKLGSLDSSTVVSQAVSGLDVVFAFLADQPAEELPPQCGALIDGVLRAEVPRLLLVGHWGWLVEPADADQEQLGAGLARSLKASGLDWTLVEAPPMPEGLRIDDFSRAGSDCAADSALALSYAEALLDEMQLGLHTGQCLRLRRGEE
;
A
#
# COMPACT_ATOMS: atom_id res chain seq x y z
N MET A 1 -19.80 26.09 -14.54
CA MET A 1 -19.21 24.77 -14.81
C MET A 1 -18.06 24.61 -13.84
N HIS A 2 -18.31 24.03 -12.66
CA HIS A 2 -17.24 23.66 -11.75
C HIS A 2 -16.67 22.35 -12.27
N ASN A 3 -15.46 22.39 -12.82
CA ASN A 3 -14.68 21.17 -12.97
C ASN A 3 -14.52 20.61 -11.54
N LEU A 4 -15.13 19.47 -11.28
CA LEU A 4 -14.79 18.63 -10.15
C LEU A 4 -13.41 18.06 -10.48
N GLU A 5 -12.37 18.88 -10.33
CA GLU A 5 -10.99 18.44 -10.40
C GLU A 5 -10.80 17.53 -9.19
N THR A 6 -10.93 16.21 -9.39
CA THR A 6 -10.48 15.22 -8.42
C THR A 6 -9.03 15.57 -8.10
N PRO A 7 -8.67 15.87 -6.84
CA PRO A 7 -7.32 16.30 -6.52
C PRO A 7 -6.32 15.27 -7.02
N THR A 8 -5.34 15.73 -7.80
CA THR A 8 -4.31 14.86 -8.36
C THR A 8 -3.32 14.50 -7.24
N LEU A 9 -3.59 13.41 -6.53
CA LEU A 9 -2.74 12.92 -5.46
C LEU A 9 -1.50 12.19 -6.00
N LYS A 10 -0.38 12.35 -5.29
CA LYS A 10 0.87 11.61 -5.56
C LYS A 10 1.00 10.44 -4.60
N LEU A 11 0.93 9.25 -5.18
CA LEU A 11 0.88 7.98 -4.48
C LEU A 11 2.26 7.31 -4.56
N GLY A 12 2.83 6.91 -3.43
CA GLY A 12 4.02 6.07 -3.36
C GLY A 12 3.65 4.63 -3.09
N LEU A 13 4.13 3.66 -3.86
CA LEU A 13 3.90 2.24 -3.59
C LEU A 13 5.23 1.52 -3.44
N PHE A 14 5.47 0.91 -2.28
CA PHE A 14 6.59 0.00 -2.06
C PHE A 14 6.18 -1.44 -2.32
N LYS A 15 7.00 -2.17 -3.08
CA LYS A 15 6.79 -3.60 -3.39
C LYS A 15 5.40 -3.94 -3.99
N PRO A 16 4.85 -3.20 -4.97
CA PRO A 16 3.53 -3.52 -5.54
C PRO A 16 3.54 -4.71 -6.52
N SER A 17 4.44 -5.68 -6.34
CA SER A 17 4.63 -6.83 -7.22
C SER A 17 3.45 -7.82 -7.18
N GLY A 18 2.68 -7.83 -6.08
CA GLY A 18 1.50 -8.67 -5.94
C GLY A 18 0.28 -8.12 -6.69
N SER A 19 -0.70 -9.00 -6.92
CA SER A 19 -1.94 -8.67 -7.63
C SER A 19 -2.70 -7.48 -7.06
N PHE A 20 -2.70 -7.34 -5.73
CA PHE A 20 -3.33 -6.18 -5.08
C PHE A 20 -2.62 -4.86 -5.39
N GLY A 21 -1.28 -4.87 -5.44
CA GLY A 21 -0.49 -3.70 -5.84
C GLY A 21 -0.74 -3.33 -7.30
N GLN A 22 -0.84 -4.32 -8.18
CA GLN A 22 -1.16 -4.11 -9.60
C GLN A 22 -2.58 -3.54 -9.78
N ALA A 23 -3.56 -4.04 -9.03
CA ALA A 23 -4.91 -3.51 -8.99
C ALA A 23 -4.95 -2.07 -8.49
N LEU A 24 -4.19 -1.73 -7.44
CA LEU A 24 -4.08 -0.38 -6.91
C LEU A 24 -3.53 0.59 -7.96
N ILE A 25 -2.46 0.19 -8.65
CA ILE A 25 -1.88 1.00 -9.73
C ILE A 25 -2.93 1.21 -10.83
N ALA A 26 -3.63 0.16 -11.25
CA ALA A 26 -4.67 0.27 -12.27
C ALA A 26 -5.82 1.20 -11.85
N GLY A 27 -6.31 1.09 -10.62
CA GLY A 27 -7.38 1.93 -10.08
C GLY A 27 -6.96 3.39 -9.91
N ALA A 28 -5.73 3.63 -9.45
CA ALA A 28 -5.18 4.97 -9.30
C ALA A 28 -4.98 5.67 -10.64
N LEU A 29 -4.47 4.95 -11.65
CA LEU A 29 -4.33 5.47 -13.01
C LEU A 29 -5.69 5.77 -13.66
N GLN A 30 -6.72 4.96 -13.39
CA GLN A 30 -8.09 5.22 -13.85
C GLN A 30 -8.66 6.52 -13.25
N ARG A 31 -8.33 6.82 -11.98
CA ARG A 31 -8.68 8.09 -11.31
C ARG A 31 -7.73 9.26 -11.65
N GLN A 32 -6.82 9.09 -12.62
CA GLN A 32 -5.84 10.10 -13.05
C GLN A 32 -4.85 10.56 -11.96
N HIS A 33 -4.59 9.73 -10.95
CA HIS A 33 -3.59 10.03 -9.93
C HIS A 33 -2.16 9.75 -10.42
N GLU A 34 -1.18 10.44 -9.83
CA GLU A 34 0.24 10.16 -10.12
C GLU A 34 0.73 9.04 -9.21
N VAL A 35 1.15 7.93 -9.83
CA VAL A 35 1.58 6.73 -9.12
C VAL A 35 3.10 6.61 -9.23
N THR A 36 3.79 6.59 -8.10
CA THR A 36 5.24 6.38 -8.00
C THR A 36 5.51 5.03 -7.36
N VAL A 37 6.00 4.08 -8.16
CA VAL A 37 6.35 2.75 -7.71
C VAL A 37 7.82 2.71 -7.30
N LEU A 38 8.06 2.23 -6.09
CA LEU A 38 9.35 2.16 -5.43
C LEU A 38 9.83 0.71 -5.45
N LEU A 39 10.89 0.48 -6.23
CA LEU A 39 11.41 -0.85 -6.54
C LEU A 39 12.93 -0.88 -6.35
N ASP A 40 13.44 -2.09 -6.12
CA ASP A 40 14.86 -2.41 -6.22
C ASP A 40 15.35 -2.42 -7.68
N ASP A 41 14.49 -2.88 -8.60
CA ASP A 41 14.79 -2.97 -10.03
C ASP A 41 13.71 -2.26 -10.86
N LEU A 42 14.16 -1.23 -11.61
CA LEU A 42 13.29 -0.40 -12.45
C LEU A 42 12.82 -1.11 -13.73
N ASN A 43 13.43 -2.24 -14.11
CA ASN A 43 13.07 -2.98 -15.33
C ASN A 43 11.89 -3.92 -15.11
N ARG A 44 11.52 -4.20 -13.86
CA ARG A 44 10.35 -5.03 -13.51
C ARG A 44 9.03 -4.44 -13.98
N LEU A 45 8.98 -3.12 -14.19
CA LEU A 45 7.74 -2.41 -14.51
C LEU A 45 7.90 -1.55 -15.76
N ARG A 46 7.00 -1.74 -16.74
CA ARG A 46 7.01 -0.92 -17.94
C ARG A 46 6.51 0.49 -17.62
N ALA A 47 7.25 1.51 -18.05
CA ALA A 47 6.82 2.90 -17.97
C ALA A 47 5.48 3.10 -18.69
N ARG A 48 4.55 3.79 -18.04
CA ARG A 48 3.20 4.11 -18.55
C ARG A 48 2.89 5.57 -18.20
N PRO A 49 2.03 6.27 -18.98
CA PRO A 49 1.59 7.61 -18.61
C PRO A 49 0.89 7.57 -17.24
N GLY A 50 1.26 8.50 -16.34
CA GLY A 50 0.77 8.53 -14.94
C GLY A 50 1.53 7.61 -13.96
N LEU A 51 2.42 6.76 -14.45
CA LEU A 51 3.21 5.81 -13.65
C LEU A 51 4.70 6.13 -13.71
N ARG A 52 5.26 6.53 -12.57
CA ARG A 52 6.70 6.74 -12.38
C ARG A 52 7.29 5.58 -11.61
N CYS A 53 8.52 5.23 -11.92
CA CYS A 53 9.30 4.29 -11.13
C CYS A 53 10.49 5.05 -10.51
N LYS A 54 10.73 4.84 -9.23
CA LYS A 54 11.89 5.37 -8.50
C LYS A 54 12.58 4.21 -7.79
N LEU A 55 13.90 4.32 -7.65
CA LEU A 55 14.64 3.40 -6.81
C LEU A 55 14.29 3.68 -5.34
N GLY A 56 13.87 2.65 -4.63
CA GLY A 56 13.50 2.76 -3.23
C GLY A 56 13.48 1.39 -2.59
N SER A 57 14.18 1.27 -1.46
CA SER A 57 14.18 0.06 -0.66
C SER A 57 13.82 0.38 0.79
N LEU A 58 13.34 -0.64 1.50
CA LEU A 58 12.93 -0.58 2.91
C LEU A 58 14.10 -0.89 3.86
N ASP A 59 15.32 -1.00 3.35
CA ASP A 59 16.52 -1.30 4.15
C ASP A 59 16.96 -0.14 5.05
N SER A 60 16.64 1.11 4.68
CA SER A 60 17.08 2.29 5.41
C SER A 60 16.11 3.45 5.32
N SER A 61 15.86 4.12 6.44
CA SER A 61 14.96 5.27 6.50
C SER A 61 15.39 6.45 5.63
N THR A 62 16.69 6.58 5.36
CA THR A 62 17.23 7.63 4.48
C THR A 62 16.88 7.37 3.02
N VAL A 63 16.90 6.10 2.59
CA VAL A 63 16.49 5.71 1.24
C VAL A 63 14.98 5.89 1.10
N VAL A 64 14.22 5.46 2.10
CA VAL A 64 12.77 5.64 2.15
C VAL A 64 12.41 7.13 2.08
N SER A 65 13.03 8.01 2.86
CA SER A 65 12.69 9.44 2.88
C SER A 65 12.94 10.12 1.54
N GLN A 66 14.06 9.80 0.88
CA GLN A 66 14.36 10.31 -0.47
C GLN A 66 13.37 9.80 -1.50
N ALA A 67 12.95 8.54 -1.38
CA ALA A 67 12.00 7.92 -2.28
C ALA A 67 10.59 8.53 -2.15
N VAL A 68 10.13 8.75 -0.90
CA VAL A 68 8.78 9.24 -0.59
C VAL A 68 8.64 10.76 -0.56
N SER A 69 9.74 11.50 -0.71
CA SER A 69 9.73 12.97 -0.70
C SER A 69 8.81 13.54 -1.80
N GLY A 70 7.91 14.43 -1.39
CA GLY A 70 6.94 15.09 -2.26
C GLY A 70 5.75 14.24 -2.68
N LEU A 71 5.51 13.10 -1.99
CA LEU A 71 4.32 12.28 -2.13
C LEU A 71 3.28 12.66 -1.06
N ASP A 72 2.01 12.54 -1.39
CA ASP A 72 0.91 12.80 -0.47
C ASP A 72 0.57 11.57 0.37
N VAL A 73 0.70 10.38 -0.23
CA VAL A 73 0.30 9.13 0.39
C VAL A 73 1.31 8.05 0.05
N VAL A 74 1.68 7.23 1.04
CA VAL A 74 2.54 6.07 0.85
C VAL A 74 1.81 4.78 1.20
N PHE A 75 1.88 3.80 0.30
CA PHE A 75 1.43 2.43 0.48
C PHE A 75 2.64 1.52 0.56
N ALA A 76 2.72 0.69 1.60
CA ALA A 76 3.73 -0.36 1.69
C ALA A 76 3.08 -1.74 1.70
N PHE A 77 3.40 -2.55 0.69
CA PHE A 77 2.90 -3.92 0.58
C PHE A 77 3.89 -4.87 1.26
N LEU A 78 3.49 -5.35 2.43
CA LEU A 78 4.27 -6.17 3.34
C LEU A 78 3.65 -7.56 3.56
N ALA A 79 2.59 -7.91 2.83
CA ALA A 79 1.90 -9.19 2.95
C ALA A 79 2.81 -10.42 2.73
N ASP A 80 3.81 -10.29 1.86
CA ASP A 80 4.74 -11.36 1.49
C ASP A 80 5.97 -11.43 2.43
N GLN A 81 6.07 -10.56 3.43
CA GLN A 81 7.25 -10.47 4.29
C GLN A 81 7.11 -11.32 5.55
N PRO A 82 8.18 -12.02 5.97
CA PRO A 82 8.15 -12.77 7.21
C PRO A 82 8.03 -11.82 8.40
N ALA A 83 7.34 -12.27 9.46
CA ALA A 83 7.04 -11.45 10.63
C ALA A 83 8.28 -10.87 11.32
N GLU A 84 9.45 -11.51 11.19
CA GLU A 84 10.73 -11.04 11.74
C GLU A 84 11.31 -9.83 10.98
N GLU A 85 11.02 -9.69 9.68
CA GLU A 85 11.50 -8.58 8.86
C GLU A 85 10.55 -7.38 8.86
N LEU A 86 9.30 -7.58 9.26
CA LEU A 86 8.31 -6.51 9.36
C LEU A 86 8.72 -5.37 10.33
N PRO A 87 9.21 -5.62 11.57
CA PRO A 87 9.59 -4.57 12.50
C PRO A 87 10.67 -3.61 11.99
N PRO A 88 11.83 -4.09 11.48
CA PRO A 88 12.83 -3.18 10.94
C PRO A 88 12.35 -2.44 9.70
N GLN A 89 11.59 -3.10 8.80
CA GLN A 89 11.04 -2.45 7.61
C GLN A 89 9.99 -1.38 7.97
N CYS A 90 9.07 -1.67 8.90
CA CYS A 90 8.11 -0.70 9.42
C CYS A 90 8.79 0.45 10.15
N GLY A 91 9.85 0.19 10.92
CA GLY A 91 10.65 1.23 11.57
C GLY A 91 11.31 2.17 10.56
N ALA A 92 11.95 1.61 9.52
CA ALA A 92 12.54 2.39 8.44
C ALA A 92 11.50 3.17 7.64
N LEU A 93 10.31 2.58 7.42
CA LEU A 93 9.16 3.24 6.79
C LEU A 93 8.68 4.43 7.60
N ILE A 94 8.38 4.23 8.88
CA ILE A 94 7.88 5.26 9.77
C ILE A 94 8.88 6.42 9.86
N ASP A 95 10.16 6.14 10.11
CA ASP A 95 11.19 7.18 10.19
C ASP A 95 11.38 7.89 8.84
N GLY A 96 11.35 7.16 7.73
CA GLY A 96 11.49 7.72 6.38
C GLY A 96 10.32 8.61 5.97
N VAL A 97 9.08 8.19 6.26
CA VAL A 97 7.83 8.92 6.01
C VAL A 97 7.77 10.17 6.89
N LEU A 98 8.13 10.05 8.18
CA LEU A 98 8.19 11.18 9.11
C LEU A 98 9.20 12.24 8.65
N ARG A 99 10.40 11.81 8.20
CA ARG A 99 11.43 12.71 7.65
C ARG A 99 11.01 13.39 6.35
N ALA A 100 10.21 12.71 5.54
CA ALA A 100 9.70 13.25 4.28
C ALA A 100 8.41 14.07 4.46
N GLU A 101 7.92 14.20 5.71
CA GLU A 101 6.71 14.94 6.08
C GLU A 101 5.48 14.48 5.30
N VAL A 102 5.41 13.18 4.98
CA VAL A 102 4.27 12.60 4.27
C VAL A 102 3.11 12.47 5.25
N PRO A 103 1.92 13.02 4.94
CA PRO A 103 0.82 13.06 5.88
C PRO A 103 0.21 11.67 6.14
N ARG A 104 0.17 10.80 5.12
CA ARG A 104 -0.58 9.53 5.19
C ARG A 104 0.24 8.30 4.82
N LEU A 105 0.11 7.26 5.64
CA LEU A 105 0.79 5.97 5.47
C LEU A 105 -0.20 4.81 5.54
N LEU A 106 -0.26 3.96 4.52
CA LEU A 106 -1.04 2.74 4.52
C LEU A 106 -0.11 1.52 4.44
N LEU A 107 -0.21 0.64 5.42
CA LEU A 107 0.57 -0.59 5.49
C LEU A 107 -0.34 -1.76 5.14
N VAL A 108 -0.12 -2.36 3.98
CA VAL A 108 -0.91 -3.49 3.50
C VAL A 108 -0.18 -4.79 3.82
N GLY A 109 -0.78 -5.66 4.61
CA GLY A 109 -0.15 -6.90 5.04
C GLY A 109 -1.12 -7.87 5.71
N HIS A 110 -0.60 -9.00 6.16
CA HIS A 110 -1.34 -9.89 7.04
C HIS A 110 -1.03 -9.50 8.48
N TRP A 111 -2.02 -8.94 9.17
CA TRP A 111 -1.90 -8.47 10.55
C TRP A 111 -2.52 -9.47 11.54
N GLY A 112 -2.80 -10.70 11.10
CA GLY A 112 -3.32 -11.78 11.94
C GLY A 112 -2.48 -12.00 13.19
N TRP A 113 -1.15 -12.00 13.10
CA TRP A 113 -0.23 -12.12 14.24
C TRP A 113 -0.26 -10.92 15.20
N LEU A 114 -0.77 -9.76 14.76
CA LEU A 114 -0.97 -8.58 15.60
C LEU A 114 -2.25 -8.70 16.44
N VAL A 115 -3.24 -9.45 15.95
CA VAL A 115 -4.55 -9.64 16.59
C VAL A 115 -4.59 -10.92 17.40
N GLU A 116 -4.05 -12.00 16.86
CA GLU A 116 -3.98 -13.35 17.44
C GLU A 116 -2.52 -13.84 17.35
N PRO A 117 -1.64 -13.38 18.25
CA PRO A 117 -0.25 -13.83 18.28
C PRO A 117 -0.20 -15.33 18.62
N ALA A 118 0.55 -16.10 17.83
CA ALA A 118 0.73 -17.53 18.07
C ALA A 118 1.72 -17.81 19.22
N ASP A 119 2.69 -16.91 19.42
CA ASP A 119 3.79 -17.06 20.36
C ASP A 119 4.12 -15.72 21.05
N ALA A 120 4.83 -15.78 22.19
CA ALA A 120 5.25 -14.60 22.95
C ALA A 120 6.15 -13.65 22.14
N ASP A 121 6.95 -14.18 21.21
CA ASP A 121 7.75 -13.36 20.29
C ASP A 121 6.85 -12.49 19.39
N GLN A 122 5.76 -13.05 18.83
CA GLN A 122 4.83 -12.29 17.99
C GLN A 122 4.07 -11.23 18.78
N GLU A 123 3.70 -11.53 20.03
CA GLU A 123 3.09 -10.55 20.93
C GLU A 123 4.04 -9.37 21.18
N GLN A 124 5.32 -9.65 21.45
CA GLN A 124 6.35 -8.63 21.65
C GLN A 124 6.56 -7.79 20.38
N LEU A 125 6.60 -8.43 19.21
CA LEU A 125 6.71 -7.74 17.91
C LEU A 125 5.51 -6.84 17.65
N GLY A 126 4.30 -7.33 17.93
CA GLY A 126 3.06 -6.59 17.73
C GLY A 126 2.97 -5.37 18.63
N ALA A 127 3.32 -5.54 19.91
CA ALA A 127 3.43 -4.44 20.86
C ALA A 127 4.49 -3.42 20.44
N GLY A 128 5.62 -3.87 19.91
CA GLY A 128 6.68 -3.01 19.38
C GLY A 128 6.21 -2.15 18.20
N LEU A 129 5.58 -2.77 17.20
CA LEU A 129 5.04 -2.07 16.03
C LEU A 129 3.95 -1.07 16.44
N ALA A 130 2.98 -1.51 17.25
CA ALA A 130 1.90 -0.64 17.73
C ALA A 130 2.43 0.56 18.53
N ARG A 131 3.50 0.37 19.31
CA ARG A 131 4.17 1.47 20.02
C ARG A 131 4.86 2.44 19.07
N SER A 132 5.59 1.94 18.07
CA SER A 132 6.26 2.79 17.07
C SER A 132 5.25 3.61 16.26
N LEU A 133 4.13 2.99 15.86
CA LEU A 133 3.04 3.66 15.15
C LEU A 133 2.33 4.71 16.02
N LYS A 134 2.10 4.43 17.30
CA LYS A 134 1.55 5.44 18.23
C LYS A 134 2.53 6.58 18.50
N ALA A 135 3.83 6.28 18.60
CA ALA A 135 4.86 7.27 18.88
C ALA A 135 5.15 8.19 17.69
N SER A 136 4.90 7.73 16.45
CA SER A 136 5.16 8.53 15.25
C SER A 136 4.17 9.67 15.06
N GLY A 137 2.92 9.52 15.54
CA GLY A 137 1.87 10.52 15.37
C GLY A 137 1.40 10.71 13.92
N LEU A 138 1.77 9.80 13.01
CA LEU A 138 1.38 9.83 11.60
C LEU A 138 -0.06 9.35 11.41
N ASP A 139 -0.71 9.77 10.31
CA ASP A 139 -2.00 9.20 9.91
C ASP A 139 -1.79 7.84 9.22
N TRP A 140 -1.51 6.81 10.03
CA TRP A 140 -1.28 5.46 9.57
C TRP A 140 -2.56 4.62 9.52
N THR A 141 -2.68 3.73 8.55
CA THR A 141 -3.76 2.74 8.47
C THR A 141 -3.16 1.37 8.18
N LEU A 142 -3.48 0.38 9.02
CA LEU A 142 -3.13 -1.02 8.75
C LEU A 142 -4.23 -1.61 7.89
N VAL A 143 -3.87 -2.25 6.78
CA VAL A 143 -4.81 -2.81 5.82
C VAL A 143 -4.53 -4.30 5.75
N GLU A 144 -5.51 -5.10 6.13
CA GLU A 144 -5.51 -6.53 5.90
C GLU A 144 -6.33 -6.85 4.66
N ALA A 145 -5.64 -7.20 3.58
CA ALA A 145 -6.26 -7.63 2.35
C ALA A 145 -6.54 -9.15 2.39
N PRO A 146 -7.67 -9.61 1.83
CA PRO A 146 -7.92 -11.03 1.69
C PRO A 146 -6.91 -11.67 0.73
N PRO A 147 -6.72 -13.00 0.76
CA PRO A 147 -5.87 -13.67 -0.22
C PRO A 147 -6.36 -13.34 -1.62
N MET A 148 -5.49 -12.71 -2.40
CA MET A 148 -5.78 -12.31 -3.77
C MET A 148 -5.30 -13.37 -4.74
N PRO A 149 -6.00 -13.54 -5.87
CA PRO A 149 -5.53 -14.39 -6.97
C PRO A 149 -4.17 -13.90 -7.44
N GLU A 150 -3.17 -14.76 -7.44
CA GLU A 150 -1.81 -14.44 -7.85
C GLU A 150 -1.67 -14.29 -9.37
N GLY A 151 -0.75 -13.43 -9.82
CA GLY A 151 -0.41 -13.29 -11.23
C GLY A 151 -1.18 -12.23 -12.03
N LEU A 152 -2.10 -11.48 -11.41
CA LEU A 152 -2.78 -10.36 -12.08
C LEU A 152 -1.79 -9.23 -12.39
N ARG A 153 -1.83 -8.71 -13.62
CA ARG A 153 -1.00 -7.58 -14.07
C ARG A 153 -1.89 -6.38 -14.36
N ILE A 154 -1.30 -5.17 -14.40
CA ILE A 154 -2.02 -3.92 -14.75
C ILE A 154 -2.83 -4.06 -16.07
N ASP A 155 -2.36 -4.88 -17.01
CA ASP A 155 -3.02 -5.10 -18.31
C ASP A 155 -4.37 -5.84 -18.18
N ASP A 156 -4.48 -6.76 -17.22
CA ASP A 156 -5.69 -7.55 -16.99
C ASP A 156 -6.87 -6.69 -16.56
N PHE A 157 -6.60 -5.57 -15.89
CA PHE A 157 -7.61 -4.59 -15.46
C PHE A 157 -8.05 -3.64 -16.59
N SER A 158 -7.31 -3.57 -17.69
CA SER A 158 -7.64 -2.70 -18.83
C SER A 158 -8.51 -3.41 -19.87
N ARG A 159 -8.60 -4.74 -19.82
CA ARG A 159 -9.22 -5.56 -20.86
C ARG A 159 -10.53 -6.15 -20.37
N ALA A 160 -11.65 -5.62 -20.87
CA ALA A 160 -12.96 -6.25 -20.69
C ALA A 160 -12.96 -7.63 -21.36
N GLY A 161 -12.94 -8.71 -20.57
CA GLY A 161 -13.02 -10.09 -21.05
C GLY A 161 -11.75 -10.94 -20.91
N SER A 162 -10.89 -10.68 -19.93
CA SER A 162 -9.86 -11.66 -19.53
C SER A 162 -10.50 -12.92 -18.91
N ASP A 163 -9.83 -14.06 -18.98
CA ASP A 163 -10.28 -15.34 -18.39
C ASP A 163 -10.46 -15.22 -16.86
N CYS A 164 -9.74 -14.28 -16.23
CA CYS A 164 -9.81 -13.93 -14.81
C CYS A 164 -10.61 -12.64 -14.55
N ALA A 165 -11.63 -12.33 -15.36
CA ALA A 165 -12.38 -11.08 -15.23
C ALA A 165 -13.04 -10.90 -13.85
N ALA A 166 -13.54 -11.97 -13.24
CA ALA A 166 -14.15 -11.91 -11.90
C ALA A 166 -13.12 -11.57 -10.81
N ASP A 167 -11.96 -12.22 -10.86
CA ASP A 167 -10.82 -12.00 -9.96
C ASP A 167 -10.21 -10.60 -10.12
N SER A 168 -10.08 -10.14 -11.37
CA SER A 168 -9.59 -8.80 -11.69
C SER A 168 -10.58 -7.73 -11.23
N ALA A 169 -11.88 -7.94 -11.44
CA ALA A 169 -12.91 -7.03 -10.95
C ALA A 169 -12.91 -6.96 -9.41
N LEU A 170 -12.82 -8.11 -8.74
CA LEU A 170 -12.75 -8.18 -7.28
C LEU A 170 -11.52 -7.41 -6.74
N ALA A 171 -10.33 -7.69 -7.28
CA ALA A 171 -9.10 -7.03 -6.87
C ALA A 171 -9.17 -5.51 -7.12
N LEU A 172 -9.77 -5.09 -8.23
CA LEU A 172 -10.01 -3.69 -8.52
C LEU A 172 -10.97 -3.07 -7.50
N SER A 173 -12.12 -3.68 -7.20
CA SER A 173 -13.07 -3.15 -6.22
C SER A 173 -12.44 -2.92 -4.85
N TYR A 174 -11.56 -3.82 -4.39
CA TYR A 174 -10.81 -3.60 -3.15
C TYR A 174 -9.79 -2.47 -3.25
N ALA A 175 -9.09 -2.37 -4.38
CA ALA A 175 -8.17 -1.26 -4.64
C ALA A 175 -8.92 0.08 -4.66
N GLU A 176 -10.10 0.13 -5.26
CA GLU A 176 -10.96 1.31 -5.27
C GLU A 176 -11.43 1.67 -3.86
N ALA A 177 -11.88 0.69 -3.07
CA ALA A 177 -12.21 0.91 -1.67
C ALA A 177 -11.02 1.49 -0.88
N LEU A 178 -9.80 1.05 -1.18
CA LEU A 178 -8.59 1.58 -0.55
C LEU A 178 -8.26 3.01 -1.01
N LEU A 179 -8.49 3.33 -2.28
CA LEU A 179 -8.32 4.69 -2.81
C LEU A 179 -9.35 5.66 -2.20
N ASP A 180 -10.60 5.21 -2.04
CA ASP A 180 -11.64 5.96 -1.35
C ASP A 180 -11.30 6.15 0.13
N GLU A 181 -10.83 5.11 0.82
CA GLU A 181 -10.35 5.20 2.21
C GLU A 181 -9.18 6.19 2.33
N MET A 182 -8.26 6.14 1.39
CA MET A 182 -7.13 7.07 1.32
C MET A 182 -7.58 8.51 1.06
N GLN A 183 -8.75 8.76 0.50
CA GLN A 183 -9.28 10.11 0.36
C GLN A 183 -10.09 10.53 1.60
N LEU A 184 -10.86 9.62 2.19
CA LEU A 184 -11.77 9.90 3.30
C LEU A 184 -11.07 9.92 4.66
N GLY A 185 -10.08 9.04 4.89
CA GLY A 185 -9.36 8.96 6.16
C GLY A 185 -10.17 8.51 7.34
N LEU A 186 -11.08 7.55 7.14
CA LEU A 186 -12.01 7.12 8.18
C LEU A 186 -11.33 6.19 9.20
N HIS A 187 -10.29 5.46 8.77
CA HIS A 187 -9.61 4.41 9.53
C HIS A 187 -8.17 4.79 9.90
N THR A 188 -7.93 6.07 10.16
CA THR A 188 -6.65 6.53 10.69
C THR A 188 -6.41 5.99 12.10
N GLY A 189 -5.24 5.39 12.31
CA GLY A 189 -4.86 4.73 13.56
C GLY A 189 -5.55 3.38 13.80
N GLN A 190 -6.14 2.78 12.78
CA GLN A 190 -6.92 1.55 12.88
C GLN A 190 -6.45 0.47 11.90
N CYS A 191 -6.88 -0.78 12.16
CA CYS A 191 -6.70 -1.90 11.26
C CYS A 191 -7.98 -2.14 10.46
N LEU A 192 -7.94 -1.75 9.19
CA LEU A 192 -8.97 -2.00 8.19
C LEU A 192 -8.82 -3.43 7.65
N ARG A 193 -9.80 -4.27 7.92
CA ARG A 193 -9.92 -5.60 7.31
C ARG A 193 -10.82 -5.52 6.09
N LEU A 194 -10.25 -5.68 4.90
CA LEU A 194 -11.02 -5.84 3.68
C LEU A 194 -11.62 -7.25 3.69
N ARG A 195 -12.94 -7.35 3.89
CA ARG A 195 -13.65 -8.61 3.74
C ARG A 195 -14.32 -8.64 2.38
N ARG A 196 -14.38 -9.84 1.78
CA ARG A 196 -15.31 -10.09 0.69
C ARG A 196 -16.69 -9.75 1.21
N GLY A 197 -17.35 -8.78 0.58
CA GLY A 197 -18.77 -8.61 0.73
C GLY A 197 -19.43 -9.87 0.21
N GLU A 198 -19.56 -10.87 1.06
CA GLU A 198 -20.56 -11.91 0.89
C GLU A 198 -21.85 -11.31 1.44
N GLU A 199 -22.69 -10.82 0.53
CA GLU A 199 -24.13 -10.79 0.75
C GLU A 199 -24.67 -12.23 0.72
#